data_AF-A0A3B9GD11-F1
#
_entry.id   AF-A0A3B9GD11-F1
#
_cell.length_a   1.000
_cell.length_b   1.000
_cell.length_c   1.000
_cell.angle_alpha   90.00
_cell.angle_beta   90.00
_cell.angle_gamma   90.00
#
_symmetry.space_group_name_H-M   'P 1'
#
loop_
_entity.id
_entity.type
_entity.pdbx_description
1 polymer ?
#
loop_
_entity_poly.entity_id
_entity_poly.type
_entity_poly.pdbx_seq_one_letter_code
_entity_poly.pdbx_strand_id
1 'polypeptide(L)'
;DGSLRCVICTSSLDLGVDFSPVDQVIQIGSPKGIARLTQRAGRSGHSPGEVSKIICVPTNALELIEYSAARDAWHNKEIESRILLRKPLDVLTQHLTTIVLGEPTSPEELKKEIFSAFSYADLTEAEWNWAIMFLTNGGPLSAYPQYQKAEIIDGLLTVTNKKTAQLHRMNIGTITSDTSVLIKFVGGRSLGSVEEGFASKLKTGKQFIFAGRRLELIRFHKLTATVRAATKITKGEVAIWGGSKMPLSSELSHAVARSLHSSLESPELKAVAPILKIQKSWSALPSDRELLIEFTRTREGEHLFIYAFAGRLVNEGLGALIAFRLSRVSGESINVTQNDYGFCLGSLKGLSLDETTLRKALTTENLLEDLLECMNTAEMARRQFRYVARVAGLLIPDMPGKRKPTRDLQVSANLLFEVFTRYDPDNLLLEQSRREILEHQLELGRLQATLSSIQERPFHLIETRRLTPMAFPLWAERLSAFLPAGDAATRLERMLNELQKPGSD
;
A
#
# COMPACT_ATOMS: atom_id res chain seq x y z
N ASP A 1 37.19 -3.81 2.20
CA ASP A 1 38.48 -4.53 2.19
C ASP A 1 38.32 -6.01 1.79
N GLY A 2 37.12 -6.48 1.41
CA GLY A 2 36.91 -7.88 1.03
C GLY A 2 36.98 -8.89 2.19
N SER A 3 37.07 -8.42 3.44
CA SER A 3 37.05 -9.29 4.63
C SER A 3 35.70 -10.00 4.81
N LEU A 4 34.61 -9.32 4.44
CA LEU A 4 33.26 -9.88 4.41
C LEU A 4 32.99 -10.56 3.06
N ARG A 5 32.81 -11.89 3.10
CA ARG A 5 32.56 -12.71 1.91
C ARG A 5 31.11 -12.71 1.43
N CYS A 6 30.16 -12.43 2.32
CA CYS A 6 28.73 -12.45 2.04
C CYS A 6 28.01 -11.49 2.99
N VAL A 7 26.99 -10.80 2.47
CA VAL A 7 26.13 -9.91 3.24
C VAL A 7 24.69 -10.26 2.90
N ILE A 8 23.87 -10.46 3.93
CA ILE A 8 22.42 -10.61 3.80
C ILE A 8 21.79 -9.26 4.17
N CYS A 9 21.08 -8.65 3.23
CA CYS A 9 20.46 -7.34 3.42
C CYS A 9 19.03 -7.32 2.87
N THR A 10 18.26 -6.33 3.32
CA THR A 10 16.98 -5.98 2.71
C THR A 10 17.23 -4.91 1.62
N SER A 11 16.26 -4.05 1.32
CA SER A 11 16.42 -2.95 0.36
C SER A 11 17.39 -1.85 0.81
N SER A 12 17.98 -1.96 2.00
CA SER A 12 18.95 -0.98 2.53
C SER A 12 20.20 -0.83 1.66
N LEU A 13 20.56 -1.86 0.87
CA LEU A 13 21.71 -1.83 -0.03
C LEU A 13 21.33 -1.74 -1.52
N ASP A 14 20.06 -1.47 -1.83
CA ASP A 14 19.60 -1.36 -3.23
C ASP A 14 20.20 -0.12 -3.93
N LEU A 15 20.53 0.95 -3.19
CA LEU A 15 20.92 2.25 -3.73
C LEU A 15 22.28 2.75 -3.21
N GLY A 16 23.14 3.17 -4.15
CA GLY A 16 24.13 4.25 -3.93
C GLY A 16 25.40 3.92 -3.13
N VAL A 17 25.54 2.70 -2.59
CA VAL A 17 26.80 2.30 -1.94
C VAL A 17 27.63 1.49 -2.94
N ASP A 18 28.82 2.00 -3.25
CA ASP A 18 29.83 1.30 -4.04
C ASP A 18 30.57 0.33 -3.11
N PHE A 19 30.24 -0.95 -3.24
CA PHE A 19 30.95 -2.02 -2.56
C PHE A 19 31.90 -2.69 -3.56
N SER A 20 33.13 -2.19 -3.62
CA SER A 20 34.20 -2.90 -4.32
C SER A 20 34.83 -3.96 -3.40
N PRO A 21 34.94 -5.25 -3.82
CA PRO A 21 34.43 -5.89 -5.04
C PRO A 21 33.27 -6.85 -4.73
N VAL A 22 32.04 -6.47 -5.08
CA VAL A 22 30.92 -7.43 -5.14
C VAL A 22 30.87 -8.04 -6.54
N ASP A 23 31.15 -9.35 -6.62
CA ASP A 23 31.20 -10.06 -7.91
C ASP A 23 29.86 -10.72 -8.27
N GLN A 24 28.98 -10.93 -7.28
CA GLN A 24 27.73 -11.68 -7.44
C GLN A 24 26.63 -11.15 -6.52
N VAL A 25 25.43 -10.99 -7.08
CA VAL A 25 24.21 -10.71 -6.31
C VAL A 25 23.29 -11.91 -6.38
N ILE A 26 22.66 -12.26 -5.26
CA ILE A 26 21.67 -13.34 -5.18
C ILE A 26 20.35 -12.75 -4.71
N GLN A 27 19.31 -12.87 -5.53
CA GLN A 27 17.94 -12.45 -5.22
C GLN A 27 17.15 -13.67 -4.75
N ILE A 28 16.65 -13.64 -3.52
CA ILE A 28 15.78 -14.68 -2.96
C ILE A 28 14.32 -14.21 -3.03
N GLY A 29 13.43 -15.09 -3.52
CA GLY A 29 12.00 -14.81 -3.66
C GLY A 29 11.69 -13.99 -4.92
N SER A 30 10.49 -13.44 -5.01
CA SER A 30 10.03 -12.60 -6.11
C SER A 30 10.95 -11.40 -6.42
N PRO A 31 11.12 -10.99 -7.70
CA PRO A 31 11.81 -9.75 -8.06
C PRO A 31 11.10 -8.48 -7.57
N LYS A 32 9.78 -8.52 -7.35
CA LYS A 32 8.90 -7.39 -6.97
C LYS A 32 8.83 -6.20 -7.94
N GLY A 33 9.86 -5.95 -8.73
CA GLY A 33 9.86 -4.94 -9.79
C GLY A 33 11.14 -5.01 -10.62
N ILE A 34 11.06 -4.56 -11.86
CA ILE A 34 12.09 -4.65 -12.90
C ILE A 34 13.22 -3.65 -12.61
N ALA A 35 12.89 -2.40 -12.30
CA ALA A 35 13.87 -1.36 -11.92
C ALA A 35 14.71 -1.79 -10.72
N ARG A 36 14.04 -2.36 -9.71
CA ARG A 36 14.69 -2.80 -8.48
C ARG A 36 15.61 -3.99 -8.73
N LEU A 37 15.12 -5.01 -9.45
CA LEU A 37 15.95 -6.16 -9.81
C LEU A 37 17.22 -5.72 -10.55
N THR A 38 17.08 -4.75 -11.46
CA THR A 38 18.19 -4.17 -12.22
C THR A 38 19.15 -3.39 -11.32
N GLN A 39 18.64 -2.56 -10.40
CA GLN A 39 19.48 -1.82 -9.44
C GLN A 39 20.29 -2.76 -8.54
N ARG A 40 19.68 -3.89 -8.13
CA ARG A 40 20.36 -4.95 -7.38
C ARG A 40 21.43 -5.61 -8.22
N ALA A 41 21.12 -5.99 -9.46
CA ALA A 41 22.09 -6.56 -10.38
C ALA A 41 23.31 -5.64 -10.56
N GLY A 42 23.09 -4.32 -10.69
CA GLY A 42 24.14 -3.31 -10.80
C GLY A 42 25.06 -3.14 -9.58
N ARG A 43 24.81 -3.85 -8.47
CA ARG A 43 25.75 -3.95 -7.34
C ARG A 43 26.89 -4.92 -7.62
N SER A 44 26.68 -5.87 -8.52
CA SER A 44 27.75 -6.76 -8.99
C SER A 44 28.47 -6.16 -10.18
N GLY A 45 29.79 -6.32 -10.25
CA GLY A 45 30.58 -5.80 -11.38
C GLY A 45 30.41 -4.30 -11.55
N HIS A 46 30.41 -3.54 -10.45
CA HIS A 46 30.18 -2.10 -10.42
C HIS A 46 31.40 -1.32 -10.95
N SER A 47 31.76 -1.54 -12.21
CA SER A 47 32.86 -0.88 -12.91
C SER A 47 32.50 -0.64 -14.38
N PRO A 48 32.97 0.44 -15.01
CA PRO A 48 32.67 0.72 -16.41
C PRO A 48 33.08 -0.45 -17.33
N GLY A 49 32.14 -0.94 -18.14
CA GLY A 49 32.38 -2.04 -19.09
C GLY A 49 32.26 -3.45 -18.50
N GLU A 50 32.14 -3.59 -17.18
CA GLU A 50 31.93 -4.89 -16.53
C GLU A 50 30.48 -5.37 -16.64
N VAL A 51 30.31 -6.70 -16.58
CA VAL A 51 28.99 -7.34 -16.67
C VAL A 51 28.40 -7.55 -15.28
N SER A 52 27.25 -6.92 -15.03
CA SER A 52 26.43 -7.17 -13.84
C SER A 52 25.80 -8.57 -13.88
N LYS A 53 25.99 -9.34 -12.80
CA LYS A 53 25.49 -10.71 -12.61
C LYS A 53 24.55 -10.81 -11.41
N ILE A 54 23.37 -11.35 -11.66
CA ILE A 54 22.38 -11.67 -10.62
C ILE A 54 21.90 -13.11 -10.77
N ILE A 55 21.87 -13.84 -9.65
CA ILE A 55 21.28 -15.17 -9.56
C ILE A 55 19.94 -15.02 -8.86
N CYS A 56 18.89 -15.51 -9.52
CA CYS A 56 17.51 -15.43 -9.06
C CYS A 56 17.08 -16.78 -8.48
N VAL A 57 16.66 -16.79 -7.22
CA VAL A 57 16.27 -18.00 -6.47
C VAL A 57 14.79 -17.89 -6.08
N PRO A 58 13.87 -18.44 -6.90
CA PRO A 58 12.45 -18.44 -6.58
C PRO A 58 12.16 -19.35 -5.38
N THR A 59 11.19 -18.94 -4.57
CA THR A 59 10.69 -19.65 -3.39
C THR A 59 9.39 -20.39 -3.65
N ASN A 60 8.73 -20.10 -4.78
CA ASN A 60 7.55 -20.82 -5.25
C ASN A 60 7.49 -20.85 -6.79
N ALA A 61 6.62 -21.69 -7.33
CA ALA A 61 6.54 -21.91 -8.77
C ALA A 61 6.10 -20.67 -9.58
N LEU A 62 5.24 -19.81 -9.03
CA LEU A 62 4.76 -18.62 -9.76
C LEU A 62 5.86 -17.57 -9.91
N GLU A 63 6.82 -17.50 -8.99
CA GLU A 63 7.97 -16.61 -9.10
C GLU A 63 8.88 -16.94 -10.29
N LEU A 64 8.86 -18.18 -10.81
CA LEU A 64 9.55 -18.49 -12.08
C LEU A 64 8.94 -17.69 -13.24
N ILE A 65 7.61 -17.56 -13.27
CA ILE A 65 6.90 -16.78 -14.28
C ILE A 65 7.24 -15.30 -14.12
N GLU A 66 7.32 -14.80 -12.88
CA GLU A 66 7.75 -13.43 -12.60
C GLU A 66 9.17 -13.15 -13.10
N TYR A 67 10.10 -14.10 -12.98
CA TYR A 67 11.46 -13.93 -13.49
C TYR A 67 11.54 -13.96 -15.02
N SER A 68 10.78 -14.85 -15.67
CA SER A 68 10.66 -14.83 -17.14
C SER A 68 10.09 -13.49 -17.60
N ALA A 69 8.98 -13.05 -16.99
CA ALA A 69 8.33 -11.79 -17.29
C ALA A 69 9.24 -10.58 -17.06
N ALA A 70 9.99 -10.54 -15.94
CA ALA A 70 10.92 -9.46 -15.64
C ALA A 70 12.07 -9.38 -16.65
N ARG A 71 12.56 -10.53 -17.12
CA ARG A 71 13.59 -10.61 -18.17
C ARG A 71 13.08 -10.04 -19.49
N ASP A 72 11.89 -10.46 -19.91
CA ASP A 72 11.27 -9.98 -21.15
C ASP A 72 10.98 -8.47 -21.08
N ALA A 73 10.41 -8.00 -19.98
CA ALA A 73 10.13 -6.59 -19.73
C ALA A 73 11.42 -5.74 -19.75
N TRP A 74 12.50 -6.22 -19.14
CA TRP A 74 13.81 -5.56 -19.19
C TRP A 74 14.33 -5.43 -20.62
N HIS A 75 14.28 -6.49 -21.42
CA HIS A 75 14.69 -6.45 -22.83
C HIS A 75 13.84 -5.47 -23.67
N ASN A 76 12.56 -5.36 -23.35
CA ASN A 76 11.63 -4.42 -23.99
C ASN A 76 11.70 -2.99 -23.43
N LYS A 77 12.55 -2.72 -22.43
CA LYS A 77 12.65 -1.44 -21.71
C LYS A 77 11.35 -1.02 -21.01
N GLU A 78 10.53 -2.00 -20.65
CA GLU A 78 9.30 -1.82 -19.87
C GLU A 78 9.67 -1.78 -18.38
N ILE A 79 10.12 -0.62 -17.92
CA ILE A 79 10.53 -0.40 -16.52
C ILE A 79 9.49 0.50 -15.83
N GLU A 80 9.34 0.33 -14.52
CA GLU A 80 8.38 1.11 -13.74
C GLU A 80 8.56 2.62 -13.91
N SER A 81 7.44 3.29 -14.22
CA SER A 81 7.41 4.74 -14.26
C SER A 81 7.45 5.34 -12.84
N ARG A 82 8.01 6.55 -12.71
CA ARG A 82 7.94 7.32 -11.47
C ARG A 82 6.92 8.43 -11.61
N ILE A 83 5.88 8.36 -10.78
CA ILE A 83 4.90 9.43 -10.67
C ILE A 83 5.50 10.55 -9.82
N LEU A 84 5.60 11.73 -10.40
CA LEU A 84 6.05 12.92 -9.69
C LEU A 84 4.86 13.53 -8.93
N LEU A 85 5.11 13.89 -7.67
CA LEU A 85 4.10 14.53 -6.83
C LEU A 85 3.84 15.95 -7.31
N ARG A 86 2.57 16.35 -7.36
CA ARG A 86 2.14 17.71 -7.68
C ARG A 86 1.67 18.43 -6.42
N LYS A 87 2.19 19.64 -6.22
CA LYS A 87 1.84 20.56 -5.13
C LYS A 87 1.83 19.90 -3.74
N PRO A 88 2.94 19.25 -3.29
CA PRO A 88 3.08 18.89 -1.88
C PRO A 88 3.31 20.18 -1.07
N LEU A 89 2.24 20.75 -0.54
CA LEU A 89 2.22 22.06 0.12
C LEU A 89 2.82 22.01 1.53
N ASP A 90 2.70 20.88 2.22
CA ASP A 90 3.45 20.61 3.44
C ASP A 90 4.97 20.73 3.22
N VAL A 91 5.50 20.10 2.17
CA VAL A 91 6.91 20.18 1.77
C VAL A 91 7.25 21.59 1.34
N LEU A 92 6.36 22.29 0.61
CA LEU A 92 6.57 23.68 0.22
C LEU A 92 6.76 24.57 1.46
N THR A 93 5.85 24.48 2.43
CA THR A 93 5.93 25.31 3.65
C THR A 93 7.17 24.96 4.49
N GLN A 94 7.58 23.69 4.54
CA GLN A 94 8.82 23.27 5.19
C GLN A 94 10.06 23.83 4.46
N HIS A 95 10.05 23.76 3.12
CA HIS A 95 11.16 24.18 2.29
C HIS A 95 11.36 25.71 2.35
N LEU A 96 10.28 26.49 2.22
CA LEU A 96 10.34 27.95 2.39
C LEU A 96 10.89 28.34 3.76
N THR A 97 10.45 27.68 4.83
CA THR A 97 10.99 27.90 6.18
C THR A 97 12.49 27.59 6.25
N THR A 98 12.95 26.59 5.50
CA THR A 98 14.37 26.21 5.42
C THR A 98 15.21 27.29 4.74
N ILE A 99 14.76 27.81 3.60
CA ILE A 99 15.48 28.83 2.84
C ILE A 99 15.62 30.10 3.68
N VAL A 100 14.51 30.61 4.22
CA VAL A 100 14.49 31.88 4.95
C VAL A 100 15.04 31.80 6.38
N LEU A 101 15.29 30.59 6.87
CA LEU A 101 16.10 30.36 8.06
C LEU A 101 17.60 30.48 7.77
N GLY A 102 18.02 30.20 6.54
CA GLY A 102 19.40 30.37 6.08
C GLY A 102 19.69 31.83 5.76
N GLU A 103 18.89 32.44 4.89
CA GLU A 103 19.06 33.82 4.43
C GLU A 103 17.72 34.52 4.21
N PRO A 104 17.50 35.74 4.74
CA PRO A 104 16.30 36.53 4.45
C PRO A 104 16.12 36.74 2.95
N THR A 105 14.95 36.39 2.40
CA THR A 105 14.73 36.40 0.94
C THR A 105 13.38 37.04 0.60
N SER A 106 13.31 37.72 -0.54
CA SER A 106 12.05 38.30 -1.04
C SER A 106 11.04 37.21 -1.42
N PRO A 107 9.75 37.32 -1.05
CA PRO A 107 8.71 36.41 -1.53
C PRO A 107 8.65 36.32 -3.07
N GLU A 108 8.91 37.41 -3.79
CA GLU A 108 8.87 37.40 -5.27
C GLU A 108 10.05 36.63 -5.88
N GLU A 109 11.21 36.62 -5.22
CA GLU A 109 12.36 35.83 -5.67
C GLU A 109 12.13 34.35 -5.39
N LEU A 110 11.67 34.01 -4.18
CA LEU A 110 11.28 32.64 -3.82
C LEU A 110 10.24 32.09 -4.79
N LYS A 111 9.24 32.91 -5.16
CA LYS A 111 8.20 32.51 -6.11
C LYS A 111 8.78 32.08 -7.46
N LYS A 112 9.71 32.86 -8.02
CA LYS A 112 10.36 32.54 -9.31
C LYS A 112 11.10 31.20 -9.24
N GLU A 113 11.84 30.97 -8.15
CA GLU A 113 12.56 29.71 -7.94
C GLU A 113 11.59 28.54 -7.79
N ILE A 114 10.59 28.66 -6.91
CA ILE A 114 9.63 27.60 -6.62
C ILE A 114 8.83 27.22 -7.88
N PHE A 115 8.34 28.20 -8.64
CA PHE A 115 7.54 27.95 -9.85
C PHE A 115 8.37 27.31 -10.97
N SER A 116 9.71 27.34 -10.90
CA SER A 116 10.57 26.64 -11.85
C SER A 116 10.65 25.12 -11.58
N ALA A 117 10.30 24.68 -10.36
CA ALA A 117 10.35 23.27 -10.00
C ALA A 117 9.11 22.51 -10.50
N PHE A 118 9.29 21.32 -11.08
CA PHE A 118 8.21 20.52 -11.67
C PHE A 118 7.00 20.35 -10.75
N SER A 119 7.23 20.01 -9.48
CA SER A 119 6.14 19.78 -8.50
C SER A 119 5.29 21.02 -8.21
N TYR A 120 5.78 22.21 -8.56
CA TYR A 120 5.19 23.50 -8.23
C TYR A 120 4.94 24.39 -9.47
N ALA A 121 5.24 23.89 -10.67
CA ALA A 121 5.09 24.63 -11.92
C ALA A 121 3.65 25.11 -12.17
N ASP A 122 2.66 24.37 -11.68
CA ASP A 122 1.23 24.70 -11.81
C ASP A 122 0.66 25.38 -10.55
N LEU A 123 1.49 25.86 -9.61
CA LEU A 123 1.00 26.61 -8.45
C LEU A 123 0.27 27.87 -8.91
N THR A 124 -0.88 28.11 -8.30
CA THR A 124 -1.66 29.32 -8.51
C THR A 124 -1.18 30.43 -7.57
N GLU A 125 -1.46 31.68 -7.95
CA GLU A 125 -1.24 32.84 -7.08
C GLU A 125 -1.91 32.69 -5.71
N ALA A 126 -3.12 32.11 -5.68
CA ALA A 126 -3.85 31.88 -4.43
C ALA A 126 -3.12 30.87 -3.52
N GLU A 127 -2.64 29.76 -4.07
CA GLU A 127 -1.88 28.75 -3.33
C GLU A 127 -0.53 29.30 -2.83
N TRP A 128 0.13 30.14 -3.64
CA TRP A 128 1.35 30.84 -3.24
C TRP A 128 1.10 31.79 -2.07
N ASN A 129 0.09 32.66 -2.21
CA ASN A 129 -0.28 33.61 -1.16
C ASN A 129 -0.70 32.89 0.13
N TRP A 130 -1.41 31.77 0.01
CA TRP A 130 -1.72 30.91 1.15
C TRP A 130 -0.45 30.40 1.83
N ALA A 131 0.56 29.94 1.08
CA ALA A 131 1.79 29.42 1.66
C ALA A 131 2.55 30.50 2.46
N ILE A 132 2.68 31.71 1.90
CA ILE A 132 3.31 32.85 2.57
C ILE A 132 2.50 33.28 3.81
N MET A 133 1.19 33.36 3.69
CA MET A 133 0.31 33.68 4.82
C MET A 133 0.46 32.63 5.94
N PHE A 134 0.44 31.35 5.58
CA PHE A 134 0.55 30.25 6.54
C PHE A 134 1.88 30.29 7.31
N LEU A 135 2.98 30.68 6.67
CA LEU A 135 4.27 30.89 7.32
C LEU A 135 4.25 32.09 8.28
N THR A 136 3.58 33.18 7.90
CA THR A 136 3.63 34.46 8.63
C THR A 136 2.60 34.61 9.74
N ASN A 137 1.49 33.86 9.69
CA ASN A 137 0.44 33.94 10.70
C ASN A 137 -0.08 32.59 11.20
N GLY A 138 0.40 31.45 10.70
CA GLY A 138 -0.04 30.12 11.16
C GLY A 138 -1.47 29.72 10.74
N GLY A 139 -2.12 30.50 9.88
CA GLY A 139 -3.49 30.26 9.38
C GLY A 139 -4.54 30.17 10.49
N PRO A 140 -5.29 29.06 10.62
CA PRO A 140 -6.31 28.88 11.66
C PRO A 140 -5.71 28.82 13.08
N LEU A 141 -4.38 28.80 13.21
CA LEU A 141 -3.65 28.80 14.47
C LEU A 141 -3.05 30.17 14.82
N SER A 142 -3.50 31.26 14.18
CA SER A 142 -2.95 32.61 14.37
C SER A 142 -3.00 33.15 15.80
N ALA A 143 -3.91 32.67 16.64
CA ALA A 143 -3.95 32.98 18.06
C ALA A 143 -2.77 32.40 18.86
N TYR A 144 -1.95 31.54 18.24
CA TYR A 144 -0.88 30.78 18.87
C TYR A 144 0.46 31.12 18.21
N PRO A 145 1.26 32.03 18.81
CA PRO A 145 2.50 32.54 18.21
C PRO A 145 3.53 31.47 17.82
N GLN A 146 3.47 30.28 18.43
CA GLN A 146 4.37 29.17 18.10
C GLN A 146 4.18 28.58 16.69
N TYR A 147 3.06 28.85 16.02
CA TYR A 147 2.80 28.37 14.65
C TYR A 147 3.16 29.39 13.57
N GLN A 148 3.51 30.62 13.97
CA GLN A 148 4.16 31.57 13.10
C GLN A 148 5.62 31.14 12.89
N LYS A 149 5.97 30.84 11.65
CA LYS A 149 7.28 30.29 11.29
C LYS A 149 8.26 31.38 10.85
N ALA A 150 7.77 32.39 10.16
CA ALA A 150 8.55 33.47 9.58
C ALA A 150 7.83 34.81 9.71
N GLU A 151 8.56 35.89 9.46
CA GLU A 151 8.09 37.28 9.49
C GLU A 151 8.59 38.01 8.24
N ILE A 152 7.86 39.03 7.81
CA ILE A 152 8.32 39.93 6.74
C ILE A 152 8.94 41.16 7.40
N ILE A 153 10.23 41.39 7.18
CA ILE A 153 11.00 42.53 7.68
C ILE A 153 11.67 43.19 6.47
N ASP A 154 11.41 44.49 6.28
CA ASP A 154 11.94 45.26 5.14
C ASP A 154 11.67 44.60 3.77
N GLY A 155 10.50 43.95 3.63
CA GLY A 155 10.10 43.24 2.41
C GLY A 155 10.71 41.84 2.24
N LEU A 156 11.55 41.40 3.18
CA LEU A 156 12.19 40.09 3.16
C LEU A 156 11.54 39.14 4.16
N LEU A 157 11.26 37.91 3.73
CA LEU A 157 10.78 36.84 4.60
C LEU A 157 11.98 36.25 5.38
N THR A 158 11.85 36.11 6.70
CA THR A 158 12.94 35.64 7.59
C THR A 158 12.42 34.91 8.82
N VAL A 159 13.22 34.00 9.40
CA VAL A 159 12.94 33.38 10.70
C VAL A 159 13.71 34.09 11.81
N THR A 160 13.03 34.90 12.62
CA THR A 160 13.63 35.65 13.74
C THR A 160 13.69 34.83 15.04
N ASN A 161 12.75 33.92 15.24
CA ASN A 161 12.60 33.18 16.48
C ASN A 161 13.58 32.00 16.58
N LYS A 162 14.55 32.10 17.50
CA LYS A 162 15.57 31.05 17.75
C LYS A 162 14.97 29.69 18.11
N LYS A 163 13.81 29.66 18.79
CA LYS A 163 13.14 28.41 19.15
C LYS A 163 12.53 27.74 17.93
N THR A 164 11.88 28.51 17.06
CA THR A 164 11.35 28.04 15.77
C THR A 164 12.47 27.50 14.89
N ALA A 165 13.58 28.24 14.78
CA ALA A 165 14.79 27.82 14.07
C ALA A 165 15.33 26.46 14.57
N GLN A 166 15.46 26.30 15.90
CA GLN A 166 15.94 25.05 16.49
C GLN A 166 14.98 23.88 16.23
N LEU A 167 13.67 24.10 16.41
CA LEU A 167 12.67 23.07 16.16
C LEU A 167 12.66 22.64 14.69
N HIS A 168 12.70 23.59 13.76
CA HIS A 168 12.75 23.30 12.33
C HIS A 168 13.94 22.41 11.96
N ARG A 169 15.15 22.74 12.43
CA ARG A 169 16.37 21.95 12.15
C ARG A 169 16.30 20.51 12.67
N MET A 170 15.60 20.28 13.78
CA MET A 170 15.46 18.95 14.36
C MET A 170 14.38 18.12 13.65
N ASN A 171 13.49 18.76 12.90
CA ASN A 171 12.26 18.17 12.37
C ASN A 171 12.20 18.15 10.84
N ILE A 172 13.14 18.82 10.17
CA ILE A 172 13.22 18.86 8.72
C ILE A 172 13.35 17.43 8.16
N GLY A 173 12.59 17.16 7.11
CA GLY A 173 12.47 15.84 6.51
C GLY A 173 11.03 15.48 6.17
N THR A 174 10.91 14.49 5.30
CA THR A 174 9.62 13.99 4.79
C THR A 174 9.37 12.53 5.18
N ILE A 175 10.40 11.79 5.57
CA ILE A 175 10.30 10.38 5.93
C ILE A 175 9.65 10.28 7.31
N THR A 176 8.55 9.53 7.37
CA THR A 176 7.87 9.21 8.62
C THR A 176 7.83 7.71 8.80
N SER A 177 8.10 7.25 10.02
CA SER A 177 8.04 5.82 10.35
C SER A 177 6.59 5.36 10.51
N ASP A 178 6.27 4.17 10.00
CA ASP A 178 5.02 3.51 10.32
C ASP A 178 4.91 3.29 11.83
N THR A 179 3.77 3.72 12.38
CA THR A 179 3.51 3.60 13.81
C THR A 179 2.77 2.29 14.07
N SER A 180 3.11 1.61 15.16
CA SER A 180 2.40 0.42 15.59
C SER A 180 1.15 0.78 16.40
N VAL A 181 0.03 0.13 16.13
CA VAL A 181 -1.19 0.18 16.92
C VAL A 181 -1.24 -1.02 17.85
N LEU A 182 -1.45 -0.77 19.15
CA LEU A 182 -1.62 -1.82 20.15
C LEU A 182 -3.04 -2.42 20.08
N ILE A 183 -3.14 -3.73 20.02
CA ILE A 183 -4.42 -4.45 20.13
C ILE A 183 -4.62 -4.83 21.60
N LYS A 184 -5.75 -4.41 22.18
CA LYS A 184 -6.12 -4.70 23.57
C LYS A 184 -7.55 -5.20 23.66
N PHE A 185 -7.80 -6.21 24.48
CA PHE A 185 -9.18 -6.54 24.84
C PHE A 185 -9.86 -5.40 25.60
N VAL A 186 -11.19 -5.35 25.60
CA VAL A 186 -11.99 -4.44 26.45
C VAL A 186 -11.54 -4.49 27.93
N GLY A 187 -11.12 -5.67 28.42
CA GLY A 187 -10.56 -5.85 29.76
C GLY A 187 -9.10 -5.42 29.94
N GLY A 188 -8.48 -4.74 28.97
CA GLY A 188 -7.14 -4.16 29.06
C GLY A 188 -5.98 -5.09 28.70
N ARG A 189 -6.19 -6.42 28.63
CA ARG A 189 -5.15 -7.39 28.22
C ARG A 189 -4.68 -7.11 26.79
N SER A 190 -3.37 -6.89 26.62
CA SER A 190 -2.77 -6.71 25.29
C SER A 190 -2.60 -8.04 24.56
N LEU A 191 -2.86 -8.02 23.26
CA LEU A 191 -2.69 -9.16 22.35
C LEU A 191 -1.43 -9.04 21.48
N GLY A 192 -0.93 -7.83 21.27
CA GLY A 192 0.18 -7.52 20.37
C GLY A 192 -0.04 -6.18 19.68
N SER A 193 0.62 -5.98 18.54
CA SER A 193 0.51 -4.78 17.73
C SER A 193 0.38 -5.08 16.24
N VAL A 194 -0.25 -4.18 15.51
CA VAL A 194 -0.35 -4.18 14.04
C VAL A 194 0.12 -2.84 13.49
N GLU A 195 0.40 -2.77 12.19
CA GLU A 195 0.69 -1.51 11.51
C GLU A 195 -0.54 -0.58 11.54
N GLU A 196 -0.31 0.72 11.76
CA GLU A 196 -1.39 1.71 11.83
C GLU A 196 -2.22 1.76 10.55
N GLY A 197 -1.60 1.58 9.38
CA GLY A 197 -2.32 1.63 8.11
C GLY A 197 -3.39 0.57 7.93
N PHE A 198 -3.18 -0.62 8.50
CA PHE A 198 -4.22 -1.65 8.56
C PHE A 198 -5.32 -1.24 9.55
N ALA A 199 -4.94 -0.86 10.76
CA ALA A 199 -5.90 -0.56 11.82
C ALA A 199 -6.77 0.67 11.51
N SER A 200 -6.22 1.68 10.82
CA SER A 200 -6.94 2.89 10.44
C SER A 200 -8.00 2.65 9.38
N LYS A 201 -7.89 1.59 8.56
CA LYS A 201 -8.90 1.24 7.55
C LYS A 201 -10.12 0.53 8.15
N LEU A 202 -9.96 -0.11 9.32
CA LEU A 202 -11.02 -0.89 9.99
C LEU A 202 -12.10 0.03 10.58
N LYS A 203 -13.38 -0.26 10.29
CA LYS A 203 -14.53 0.39 10.95
C LYS A 203 -14.86 -0.29 12.29
N THR A 204 -15.36 0.50 13.24
CA THR A 204 -15.94 -0.03 14.48
C THR A 204 -17.06 -1.03 14.18
N GLY A 205 -17.11 -2.13 14.92
CA GLY A 205 -18.04 -3.25 14.74
C GLY A 205 -17.58 -4.27 13.68
N LYS A 206 -16.53 -3.98 12.90
CA LYS A 206 -15.99 -4.95 11.93
C LYS A 206 -15.13 -6.01 12.62
N GLN A 207 -15.21 -7.22 12.09
CA GLN A 207 -14.40 -8.34 12.53
C GLN A 207 -13.11 -8.43 11.73
N PHE A 208 -12.04 -8.85 12.37
CA PHE A 208 -10.75 -9.11 11.73
C PHE A 208 -10.05 -10.26 12.42
N ILE A 209 -9.05 -10.83 11.76
CA ILE A 209 -8.27 -11.94 12.30
C ILE A 209 -6.90 -11.41 12.74
N PHE A 210 -6.53 -11.75 13.97
CA PHE A 210 -5.21 -11.43 14.52
C PHE A 210 -4.72 -12.57 15.41
N ALA A 211 -3.50 -13.05 15.13
CA ALA A 211 -2.88 -14.18 15.83
C ALA A 211 -3.82 -15.39 15.93
N GLY A 212 -4.49 -15.75 14.82
CA GLY A 212 -5.44 -16.85 14.73
C GLY A 212 -6.78 -16.66 15.44
N ARG A 213 -7.04 -15.47 16.01
CA ARG A 213 -8.29 -15.17 16.72
C ARG A 213 -9.17 -14.24 15.89
N ARG A 214 -10.47 -14.52 15.87
CA ARG A 214 -11.49 -13.59 15.35
C ARG A 214 -11.82 -12.55 16.41
N LEU A 215 -11.55 -11.29 16.10
CA LEU A 215 -11.72 -10.16 16.99
C LEU A 215 -12.67 -9.16 16.35
N GLU A 216 -13.48 -8.50 17.16
CA GLU A 216 -14.34 -7.39 16.73
C GLU A 216 -13.77 -6.07 17.26
N LEU A 217 -13.59 -5.08 16.38
CA LEU A 217 -13.11 -3.75 16.76
C LEU A 217 -14.22 -2.98 17.48
N ILE A 218 -14.05 -2.70 18.76
CA ILE A 218 -15.01 -1.91 19.56
C ILE A 218 -14.69 -0.43 19.51
N ARG A 219 -13.41 -0.08 19.50
CA ARG A 219 -12.97 1.32 19.48
C ARG A 219 -11.56 1.40 18.95
N PHE A 220 -11.31 2.37 18.09
CA PHE A 220 -9.95 2.79 17.76
C PHE A 220 -9.69 4.16 18.39
N HIS A 221 -8.65 4.28 19.21
CA HIS A 221 -8.33 5.54 19.87
C HIS A 221 -6.86 5.58 20.31
N LYS A 222 -6.14 6.68 20.04
CA LYS A 222 -4.75 6.91 20.50
C LYS A 222 -3.84 5.70 20.22
N LEU A 223 -3.78 5.25 18.96
CA LEU A 223 -2.98 4.10 18.52
C LEU A 223 -3.28 2.80 19.29
N THR A 224 -4.50 2.69 19.83
CA THR A 224 -4.99 1.49 20.51
C THR A 224 -6.28 1.03 19.85
N ALA A 225 -6.29 -0.19 19.36
CA ALA A 225 -7.48 -0.90 18.90
C ALA A 225 -8.02 -1.73 20.07
N THR A 226 -9.13 -1.29 20.66
CA THR A 226 -9.85 -2.03 21.69
C THR A 226 -10.78 -3.03 21.03
N VAL A 227 -10.65 -4.30 21.39
CA VAL A 227 -11.34 -5.42 20.75
C VAL A 227 -12.05 -6.32 21.74
N ARG A 228 -12.98 -7.14 21.24
CA ARG A 228 -13.50 -8.31 21.96
C ARG A 228 -13.41 -9.56 21.09
N ALA A 229 -13.53 -10.73 21.72
CA ALA A 229 -13.73 -11.97 20.98
C ALA A 229 -15.05 -11.87 20.19
N ALA A 230 -15.01 -12.19 18.90
CA ALA A 230 -16.20 -12.26 18.07
C ALA A 230 -17.09 -13.42 18.55
N THR A 231 -18.31 -13.13 19.00
CA THR A 231 -19.26 -14.13 19.54
C THR A 231 -20.21 -14.67 18.48
N LYS A 232 -20.43 -13.95 17.38
CA LYS A 232 -21.22 -14.38 16.23
C LYS A 232 -20.36 -14.26 14.97
N ILE A 233 -20.51 -15.19 14.03
CA ILE A 233 -20.07 -14.98 12.65
C ILE A 233 -20.97 -13.85 12.12
N THR A 234 -20.50 -12.60 12.16
CA THR A 234 -21.29 -11.49 11.64
C THR A 234 -21.41 -11.62 10.13
N LYS A 235 -22.56 -11.22 9.58
CA LYS A 235 -22.84 -11.09 8.13
C LYS A 235 -21.98 -10.03 7.40
N GLY A 236 -20.84 -9.65 7.97
CA GLY A 236 -19.96 -8.60 7.47
C GLY A 236 -18.52 -9.07 7.29
N GLU A 237 -17.81 -8.38 6.40
CA GLU A 237 -16.44 -8.66 5.97
C GLU A 237 -15.47 -8.91 7.12
N VAL A 238 -14.58 -9.88 6.91
CA VAL A 238 -13.45 -10.15 7.79
C VAL A 238 -12.19 -9.63 7.13
N ALA A 239 -11.59 -8.60 7.71
CA ALA A 239 -10.29 -8.10 7.24
C ALA A 239 -9.17 -9.05 7.69
N ILE A 240 -8.35 -9.47 6.75
CA ILE A 240 -7.18 -10.32 6.99
C ILE A 240 -5.93 -9.45 6.97
N TRP A 241 -5.17 -9.46 8.08
CA TRP A 241 -3.88 -8.76 8.17
C TRP A 241 -2.76 -9.62 7.56
N GLY A 242 -2.16 -9.16 6.46
CA GLY A 242 -1.16 -9.90 5.67
C GLY A 242 0.28 -9.39 5.78
N GLY A 243 0.57 -8.49 6.73
CA GLY A 243 1.90 -7.87 6.90
C GLY A 243 2.37 -7.04 5.70
N SER A 244 3.50 -6.35 5.88
CA SER A 244 4.20 -5.52 4.89
C SER A 244 4.90 -6.36 3.80
N LYS A 245 4.14 -7.19 3.07
CA LYS A 245 4.63 -7.79 1.82
C LYS A 245 4.63 -6.71 0.74
N MET A 246 5.81 -6.38 0.23
CA MET A 246 5.92 -5.44 -0.89
C MET A 246 5.16 -5.98 -2.11
N PRO A 247 4.29 -5.18 -2.74
CA PRO A 247 3.56 -5.60 -3.93
C PRO A 247 4.48 -5.74 -5.15
N LEU A 248 4.05 -6.52 -6.14
CA LEU A 248 4.59 -6.39 -7.50
C LEU A 248 4.30 -4.98 -8.03
N SER A 249 5.21 -4.47 -8.83
CA SER A 249 4.91 -3.32 -9.69
C SER A 249 3.81 -3.65 -10.69
N SER A 250 3.09 -2.62 -11.15
CA SER A 250 2.05 -2.77 -12.17
C SER A 250 2.63 -3.36 -13.46
N GLU A 251 3.79 -2.86 -13.87
CA GLU A 251 4.51 -3.26 -15.07
C GLU A 251 4.87 -4.75 -15.02
N LEU A 252 5.41 -5.22 -13.89
CA LEU A 252 5.71 -6.63 -13.69
C LEU A 252 4.43 -7.48 -13.64
N SER A 253 3.36 -6.99 -13.00
CA SER A 253 2.08 -7.70 -12.95
C SER A 253 1.51 -7.96 -14.36
N HIS A 254 1.49 -6.93 -15.21
CA HIS A 254 1.08 -7.08 -16.62
C HIS A 254 2.05 -7.94 -17.42
N ALA A 255 3.36 -7.84 -17.16
CA ALA A 255 4.35 -8.70 -17.81
C ALA A 255 4.13 -10.19 -17.46
N VAL A 256 3.75 -10.50 -16.21
CA VAL A 256 3.37 -11.86 -15.79
C VAL A 256 2.14 -12.34 -16.55
N ALA A 257 1.09 -11.52 -16.64
CA ALA A 257 -0.12 -11.85 -17.38
C ALA A 257 0.18 -12.17 -18.86
N ARG A 258 1.06 -11.39 -19.50
CA ARG A 258 1.55 -11.68 -20.86
C ARG A 258 2.35 -12.99 -20.92
N SER A 259 3.27 -13.19 -19.97
CA SER A 259 4.16 -14.35 -19.94
C SER A 259 3.41 -15.68 -19.82
N LEU A 260 2.27 -15.71 -19.11
CA LEU A 260 1.39 -16.88 -19.02
C LEU A 260 0.96 -17.42 -20.39
N HIS A 261 0.83 -16.55 -21.39
CA HIS A 261 0.41 -16.90 -22.75
C HIS A 261 1.56 -16.98 -23.77
N SER A 262 2.80 -16.76 -23.32
CA SER A 262 3.99 -16.80 -24.18
C SER A 262 4.41 -18.23 -24.55
N SER A 263 5.33 -18.36 -25.53
CA SER A 263 5.92 -19.64 -25.88
C SER A 263 6.75 -20.18 -24.71
N LEU A 264 6.69 -21.50 -24.48
CA LEU A 264 7.42 -22.18 -23.39
C LEU A 264 8.91 -22.37 -23.75
N GLU A 265 9.60 -21.30 -24.09
CA GLU A 265 10.98 -21.34 -24.57
C GLU A 265 11.99 -21.11 -23.44
N SER A 266 11.66 -20.23 -22.48
CA SER A 266 12.54 -19.94 -21.35
C SER A 266 12.66 -21.14 -20.40
N PRO A 267 13.83 -21.35 -19.76
CA PRO A 267 14.01 -22.39 -18.75
C PRO A 267 12.97 -22.30 -17.62
N GLU A 268 12.61 -21.08 -17.22
CA GLU A 268 11.62 -20.80 -16.19
C GLU A 268 10.23 -21.30 -16.58
N LEU A 269 9.78 -20.96 -17.80
CA LEU A 269 8.46 -21.38 -18.29
C LEU A 269 8.40 -22.88 -18.57
N LYS A 270 9.50 -23.49 -19.02
CA LYS A 270 9.60 -24.96 -19.15
C LYS A 270 9.45 -25.66 -17.80
N ALA A 271 10.09 -25.13 -16.76
CA ALA A 271 9.99 -25.68 -15.41
C ALA A 271 8.56 -25.57 -14.84
N VAL A 272 7.85 -24.47 -15.13
CA VAL A 272 6.48 -24.24 -14.63
C VAL A 272 5.38 -24.82 -15.54
N ALA A 273 5.73 -25.27 -16.75
CA ALA A 273 4.79 -25.79 -17.75
C ALA A 273 3.84 -26.89 -17.23
N PRO A 274 4.27 -27.87 -16.40
CA PRO A 274 3.36 -28.86 -15.85
C PRO A 274 2.22 -28.24 -15.04
N ILE A 275 2.51 -27.20 -14.26
CA ILE A 275 1.53 -26.48 -13.44
C ILE A 275 0.56 -25.69 -14.33
N LEU A 276 1.07 -25.01 -15.37
CA LEU A 276 0.25 -24.29 -16.33
C LEU A 276 -0.66 -25.23 -17.14
N LYS A 277 -0.19 -26.45 -17.44
CA LYS A 277 -0.99 -27.49 -18.10
C LYS A 277 -2.16 -27.93 -17.21
N ILE A 278 -1.93 -28.09 -15.91
CA ILE A 278 -3.00 -28.41 -14.95
C ILE A 278 -4.01 -27.26 -14.90
N GLN A 279 -3.54 -26.02 -14.77
CA GLN A 279 -4.39 -24.82 -14.78
C GLN A 279 -5.29 -24.77 -16.04
N LYS A 280 -4.72 -24.96 -17.24
CA LYS A 280 -5.45 -25.04 -18.52
C LYS A 280 -6.44 -26.21 -18.62
N SER A 281 -6.17 -27.31 -17.91
CA SER A 281 -7.06 -28.48 -17.95
C SER A 281 -8.27 -28.33 -17.03
N TRP A 282 -8.14 -27.57 -15.95
CA TRP A 282 -9.21 -27.36 -14.97
C TRP A 282 -9.97 -26.06 -15.18
N SER A 283 -9.35 -25.09 -15.85
CA SER A 283 -9.82 -23.71 -16.05
C SER A 283 -9.11 -23.08 -17.26
N ALA A 284 -8.85 -21.78 -17.25
CA ALA A 284 -8.04 -21.06 -18.23
C ALA A 284 -6.78 -20.46 -17.59
N LEU A 285 -5.84 -20.00 -18.42
CA LEU A 285 -4.80 -19.09 -17.95
C LEU A 285 -5.38 -17.68 -17.97
N PRO A 286 -5.19 -16.89 -16.91
CA PRO A 286 -5.65 -15.52 -16.91
C PRO A 286 -4.75 -14.63 -17.76
N SER A 287 -5.34 -13.58 -18.33
CA SER A 287 -4.66 -12.63 -19.21
C SER A 287 -5.11 -11.19 -18.95
N ASP A 288 -4.42 -10.23 -19.56
CA ASP A 288 -4.87 -8.83 -19.58
C ASP A 288 -6.01 -8.59 -20.59
N ARG A 289 -6.32 -9.56 -21.46
CA ARG A 289 -7.32 -9.42 -22.53
C ARG A 289 -8.69 -9.87 -22.10
N GLU A 290 -8.79 -10.74 -21.11
CA GLU A 290 -10.03 -11.34 -20.66
C GLU A 290 -10.04 -11.42 -19.12
N LEU A 291 -11.20 -11.24 -18.49
CA LEU A 291 -11.31 -11.41 -17.05
C LEU A 291 -11.63 -12.88 -16.74
N LEU A 292 -10.64 -13.59 -16.19
CA LEU A 292 -10.85 -14.92 -15.64
C LEU A 292 -11.41 -14.82 -14.22
N ILE A 293 -12.52 -15.50 -13.99
CA ILE A 293 -13.10 -15.73 -12.66
C ILE A 293 -13.30 -17.22 -12.46
N GLU A 294 -12.78 -17.74 -11.36
CA GLU A 294 -12.97 -19.13 -10.97
C GLU A 294 -13.88 -19.22 -9.77
N PHE A 295 -14.92 -20.05 -9.88
CA PHE A 295 -15.78 -20.39 -8.77
C PHE A 295 -15.42 -21.78 -8.26
N THR A 296 -15.18 -21.93 -6.96
CA THR A 296 -14.84 -23.22 -6.33
C THR A 296 -15.63 -23.43 -5.04
N ARG A 297 -16.18 -24.63 -4.84
CA ARG A 297 -16.72 -25.04 -3.54
C ARG A 297 -15.71 -25.89 -2.78
N THR A 298 -15.50 -25.56 -1.51
CA THR A 298 -14.64 -26.29 -0.59
C THR A 298 -15.43 -26.69 0.66
N ARG A 299 -14.83 -27.47 1.55
CA ARG A 299 -15.42 -27.79 2.87
C ARG A 299 -15.68 -26.54 3.73
N GLU A 300 -15.03 -25.41 3.42
CA GLU A 300 -15.12 -24.17 4.19
C GLU A 300 -16.09 -23.15 3.59
N GLY A 301 -16.71 -23.46 2.45
CA GLY A 301 -17.65 -22.57 1.76
C GLY A 301 -17.34 -22.42 0.27
N GLU A 302 -17.99 -21.41 -0.31
CA GLU A 302 -17.85 -20.98 -1.70
C GLU A 302 -16.77 -19.91 -1.83
N HIS A 303 -16.01 -19.96 -2.93
CA HIS A 303 -14.93 -19.03 -3.23
C HIS A 303 -15.01 -18.56 -4.68
N LEU A 304 -14.87 -17.26 -4.90
CA LEU A 304 -14.67 -16.64 -6.20
C LEU A 304 -13.26 -16.07 -6.27
N PHE A 305 -12.45 -16.54 -7.22
CA PHE A 305 -11.12 -16.03 -7.50
C PHE A 305 -11.18 -15.15 -8.74
N ILE A 306 -10.75 -13.90 -8.63
CA ILE A 306 -10.78 -12.91 -9.70
C ILE A 306 -9.35 -12.46 -10.00
N TYR A 307 -8.90 -12.71 -11.23
CA TYR A 307 -7.52 -12.42 -11.66
C TYR A 307 -7.45 -11.13 -12.46
N ALA A 308 -7.31 -10.00 -11.77
CA ALA A 308 -7.29 -8.66 -12.38
C ALA A 308 -5.89 -8.20 -12.81
N PHE A 309 -4.82 -8.80 -12.27
CA PHE A 309 -3.43 -8.38 -12.47
C PHE A 309 -3.17 -6.88 -12.22
N ALA A 310 -3.95 -6.27 -11.34
CA ALA A 310 -3.88 -4.84 -11.05
C ALA A 310 -2.82 -4.47 -9.99
N GLY A 311 -2.12 -5.47 -9.44
CA GLY A 311 -1.23 -5.33 -8.30
C GLY A 311 -1.97 -5.35 -6.96
N ARG A 312 -1.25 -5.70 -5.88
CA ARG A 312 -1.86 -6.02 -4.56
C ARG A 312 -2.72 -4.90 -3.98
N LEU A 313 -2.27 -3.64 -4.05
CA LEU A 313 -3.00 -2.51 -3.45
C LEU A 313 -4.34 -2.28 -4.17
N VAL A 314 -4.35 -2.39 -5.49
CA VAL A 314 -5.58 -2.26 -6.28
C VAL A 314 -6.47 -3.48 -6.05
N ASN A 315 -5.92 -4.69 -6.00
CA ASN A 315 -6.68 -5.90 -5.67
C ASN A 315 -7.30 -5.86 -4.25
N GLU A 316 -6.62 -5.25 -3.28
CA GLU A 316 -7.18 -5.00 -1.94
C GLU A 316 -8.40 -4.08 -2.03
N GLY A 317 -8.28 -2.96 -2.75
CA GLY A 317 -9.39 -2.03 -2.97
C GLY A 317 -10.55 -2.66 -3.73
N LEU A 318 -10.28 -3.38 -4.82
CA LEU A 318 -11.28 -4.11 -5.61
C LEU A 318 -11.99 -5.16 -4.76
N GLY A 319 -11.24 -5.98 -4.04
CA GLY A 319 -11.79 -7.03 -3.20
C GLY A 319 -12.72 -6.46 -2.12
N ALA A 320 -12.29 -5.39 -1.42
CA ALA A 320 -13.12 -4.72 -0.42
C ALA A 320 -14.38 -4.10 -1.03
N LEU A 321 -14.26 -3.39 -2.17
CA LEU A 321 -15.38 -2.78 -2.86
C LEU A 321 -16.42 -3.81 -3.33
N ILE A 322 -15.96 -4.90 -3.95
CA ILE A 322 -16.84 -5.92 -4.53
C ILE A 322 -17.49 -6.74 -3.42
N ALA A 323 -16.76 -7.08 -2.35
CA ALA A 323 -17.34 -7.72 -1.17
C ALA A 323 -18.44 -6.85 -0.54
N PHE A 324 -18.21 -5.54 -0.45
CA PHE A 324 -19.19 -4.59 0.06
C PHE A 324 -20.46 -4.58 -0.81
N ARG A 325 -20.31 -4.47 -2.13
CA ARG A 325 -21.45 -4.48 -3.06
C ARG A 325 -22.23 -5.79 -3.04
N LEU A 326 -21.53 -6.93 -3.08
CA LEU A 326 -22.16 -8.24 -3.09
C LEU A 326 -22.81 -8.59 -1.74
N SER A 327 -22.23 -8.16 -0.62
CA SER A 327 -22.80 -8.40 0.72
C SER A 327 -24.12 -7.65 0.93
N ARG A 328 -24.30 -6.47 0.31
CA ARG A 328 -25.57 -5.73 0.31
C ARG A 328 -26.68 -6.49 -0.43
N VAL A 329 -26.35 -7.14 -1.54
CA VAL A 329 -27.31 -7.89 -2.37
C VAL A 329 -27.65 -9.24 -1.75
N SER A 330 -26.62 -10.01 -1.35
CA SER A 330 -26.77 -11.38 -0.82
C SER A 330 -27.17 -11.43 0.66
N GLY A 331 -26.84 -10.40 1.44
CA GLY A 331 -26.99 -10.40 2.89
C GLY A 331 -26.03 -11.36 3.62
N GLU A 332 -25.02 -11.88 2.93
CA GLU A 332 -24.01 -12.81 3.44
C GLU A 332 -22.68 -12.09 3.74
N SER A 333 -21.90 -12.66 4.67
CA SER A 333 -20.54 -12.18 4.96
C SER A 333 -19.57 -12.67 3.90
N ILE A 334 -18.89 -11.72 3.24
CA ILE A 334 -17.86 -12.02 2.26
C ILE A 334 -16.50 -11.63 2.84
N ASN A 335 -15.61 -12.60 2.98
CA ASN A 335 -14.22 -12.35 3.30
C ASN A 335 -13.42 -12.08 2.02
N VAL A 336 -12.34 -11.31 2.17
CA VAL A 336 -11.48 -10.92 1.06
C VAL A 336 -10.06 -11.34 1.38
N THR A 337 -9.40 -11.95 0.40
CA THR A 337 -7.95 -12.13 0.38
C THR A 337 -7.40 -11.68 -0.96
N GLN A 338 -6.15 -11.25 -0.99
CA GLN A 338 -5.55 -10.68 -2.18
C GLN A 338 -4.06 -10.99 -2.25
N ASN A 339 -3.57 -11.12 -3.47
CA ASN A 339 -2.15 -11.11 -3.78
C ASN A 339 -1.92 -10.16 -4.95
N ASP A 340 -0.75 -10.27 -5.56
CA ASP A 340 -0.35 -9.40 -6.65
C ASP A 340 -1.15 -9.64 -7.96
N TYR A 341 -1.61 -10.88 -8.19
CA TYR A 341 -2.30 -11.28 -9.42
C TYR A 341 -3.81 -11.11 -9.36
N GLY A 342 -4.41 -11.18 -8.17
CA GLY A 342 -5.85 -11.09 -8.02
C GLY A 342 -6.33 -11.06 -6.57
N PHE A 343 -7.62 -11.31 -6.40
CA PHE A 343 -8.28 -11.40 -5.10
C PHE A 343 -9.30 -12.53 -5.08
N CYS A 344 -9.56 -13.04 -3.88
CA CYS A 344 -10.52 -14.09 -3.60
C CYS A 344 -11.59 -13.57 -2.64
N LEU A 345 -12.84 -13.76 -3.04
CA LEU A 345 -14.02 -13.54 -2.22
C LEU A 345 -14.49 -14.88 -1.67
N GLY A 346 -14.56 -15.03 -0.35
CA GLY A 346 -15.01 -16.27 0.28
C GLY A 346 -16.25 -16.05 1.14
N SER A 347 -17.21 -16.96 1.06
CA SER A 347 -18.45 -16.95 1.86
C SER A 347 -18.88 -18.38 2.17
N LEU A 348 -19.74 -18.57 3.16
CA LEU A 348 -20.37 -19.88 3.39
C LEU A 348 -21.30 -20.28 2.23
N LYS A 349 -21.94 -19.30 1.60
CA LYS A 349 -22.85 -19.45 0.45
C LYS A 349 -23.11 -18.10 -0.23
N GLY A 350 -23.76 -18.11 -1.38
CA GLY A 350 -24.22 -16.90 -2.07
C GLY A 350 -23.21 -16.30 -3.04
N LEU A 351 -22.16 -17.06 -3.40
CA LEU A 351 -21.16 -16.66 -4.40
C LEU A 351 -21.30 -17.43 -5.72
N SER A 352 -22.27 -18.33 -5.83
CA SER A 352 -22.74 -18.84 -7.11
C SER A 352 -23.55 -17.75 -7.83
N LEU A 353 -22.85 -16.84 -8.50
CA LEU A 353 -23.41 -15.65 -9.14
C LEU A 353 -23.41 -15.79 -10.67
N ASP A 354 -24.37 -15.13 -11.33
CA ASP A 354 -24.36 -15.00 -12.78
C ASP A 354 -23.45 -13.85 -13.24
N GLU A 355 -23.11 -13.83 -14.53
CA GLU A 355 -22.29 -12.78 -15.13
C GLU A 355 -22.91 -11.38 -14.93
N THR A 356 -24.24 -11.25 -15.02
CA THR A 356 -24.95 -9.99 -14.82
C THR A 356 -24.68 -9.40 -13.44
N THR A 357 -24.79 -10.21 -12.38
CA THR A 357 -24.57 -9.75 -11.01
C THR A 357 -23.11 -9.40 -10.76
N LEU A 358 -22.18 -10.20 -11.31
CA LEU A 358 -20.74 -9.93 -11.19
C LEU A 358 -20.34 -8.64 -11.93
N ARG A 359 -20.84 -8.41 -13.14
CA ARG A 359 -20.60 -7.17 -13.88
C ARG A 359 -21.14 -5.94 -13.17
N LYS A 360 -22.34 -6.05 -12.56
CA LYS A 360 -22.89 -4.98 -11.71
C LYS A 360 -21.99 -4.68 -10.51
N ALA A 361 -21.43 -5.70 -9.87
CA ALA A 361 -20.50 -5.50 -8.75
C ALA A 361 -19.17 -4.87 -9.19
N LEU A 362 -18.73 -5.14 -10.43
CA LEU A 362 -17.52 -4.62 -11.08
C LEU A 362 -17.74 -3.28 -11.82
N THR A 363 -18.79 -2.54 -11.48
CA THR A 363 -19.08 -1.24 -12.12
C THR A 363 -18.18 -0.10 -11.63
N THR A 364 -18.01 0.94 -12.44
CA THR A 364 -17.41 2.22 -12.04
C THR A 364 -18.44 3.18 -11.45
N GLU A 365 -19.74 2.87 -11.56
CA GLU A 365 -20.82 3.65 -10.94
C GLU A 365 -20.65 3.70 -9.43
N ASN A 366 -20.90 4.88 -8.82
CA ASN A 366 -20.79 5.14 -7.39
C ASN A 366 -19.45 4.71 -6.74
N LEU A 367 -18.37 4.59 -7.52
CA LEU A 367 -17.08 4.07 -7.06
C LEU A 367 -16.57 4.82 -5.82
N LEU A 368 -16.53 6.15 -5.87
CA LEU A 368 -16.02 6.95 -4.75
C LEU A 368 -16.91 6.80 -3.51
N GLU A 369 -18.23 6.87 -3.68
CA GLU A 369 -19.19 6.75 -2.57
C GLU A 369 -19.07 5.39 -1.87
N ASP A 370 -19.07 4.29 -2.65
CA ASP A 370 -18.93 2.94 -2.11
C ASP A 370 -17.57 2.72 -1.41
N LEU A 371 -16.48 3.28 -1.95
CA LEU A 371 -15.16 3.21 -1.31
C LEU A 371 -15.14 3.96 0.03
N LEU A 372 -15.73 5.15 0.09
CA LEU A 372 -15.85 5.93 1.32
C LEU A 372 -16.76 5.21 2.34
N GLU A 373 -17.76 4.45 1.88
CA GLU A 373 -18.66 3.69 2.74
C GLU A 373 -18.09 2.35 3.21
N CYS A 374 -17.19 1.69 2.47
CA CYS A 374 -16.57 0.45 2.95
C CYS A 374 -15.37 0.70 3.88
N MET A 375 -14.66 1.82 3.74
CA MET A 375 -13.42 2.13 4.50
C MET A 375 -13.60 3.19 5.60
N ASN A 376 -12.77 3.14 6.65
CA ASN A 376 -12.78 4.12 7.73
C ASN A 376 -12.06 5.43 7.35
N THR A 377 -12.72 6.21 6.48
CA THR A 377 -12.21 7.46 5.91
C THR A 377 -11.84 8.50 6.97
N ALA A 378 -12.56 8.55 8.09
CA ALA A 378 -12.27 9.49 9.17
C ALA A 378 -10.92 9.21 9.85
N GLU A 379 -10.60 7.94 10.14
CA GLU A 379 -9.30 7.57 10.70
C GLU A 379 -8.18 7.69 9.67
N MET A 380 -8.44 7.35 8.40
CA MET A 380 -7.50 7.59 7.30
C MET A 380 -7.18 9.08 7.13
N ALA A 381 -8.18 9.96 7.22
CA ALA A 381 -8.02 11.40 7.19
C ALA A 381 -7.17 11.93 8.35
N ARG A 382 -7.46 11.51 9.58
CA ARG A 382 -6.65 11.86 10.76
C ARG A 382 -5.21 11.36 10.64
N ARG A 383 -5.01 10.16 10.09
CA ARG A 383 -3.67 9.59 9.84
C ARG A 383 -2.93 10.39 8.79
N GLN A 384 -3.53 10.64 7.62
CA GLN A 384 -2.86 11.39 6.55
C GLN A 384 -2.55 12.82 6.98
N PHE A 385 -3.50 13.49 7.60
CA PHE A 385 -3.28 14.84 8.13
C PHE A 385 -2.17 14.87 9.18
N ARG A 386 -1.98 13.82 9.99
CA ARG A 386 -0.84 13.74 10.92
C ARG A 386 0.51 13.75 10.20
N TYR A 387 0.61 13.09 9.04
CA TYR A 387 1.83 13.12 8.22
C TYR A 387 2.04 14.51 7.62
N VAL A 388 1.01 15.06 6.96
CA VAL A 388 1.04 16.40 6.37
C VAL A 388 1.36 17.47 7.42
N ALA A 389 0.72 17.42 8.59
CA ALA A 389 0.98 18.36 9.69
C ALA A 389 2.40 18.22 10.28
N ARG A 390 2.99 17.01 10.27
CA ARG A 390 4.37 16.81 10.70
C ARG A 390 5.34 17.45 9.72
N VAL A 391 5.19 17.17 8.42
CA VAL A 391 6.03 17.72 7.36
C VAL A 391 5.86 19.24 7.31
N ALA A 392 4.63 19.74 7.41
CA ALA A 392 4.34 21.16 7.51
C ALA A 392 4.79 21.78 8.85
N GLY A 393 5.50 21.08 9.73
CA GLY A 393 6.08 21.66 10.96
C GLY A 393 5.07 22.09 12.01
N LEU A 394 3.83 21.60 11.97
CA LEU A 394 2.79 21.88 12.98
C LEU A 394 2.91 20.97 14.21
N LEU A 395 3.56 19.81 14.07
CA LEU A 395 3.75 18.89 15.18
C LEU A 395 5.17 19.02 15.74
N ILE A 396 5.25 19.14 17.07
CA ILE A 396 6.53 19.14 17.79
C ILE A 396 6.86 17.68 18.17
N PRO A 397 7.93 17.08 17.62
CA PRO A 397 8.33 15.73 17.96
C PRO A 397 9.08 15.68 19.29
N ASP A 398 9.27 14.46 19.78
CA ASP A 398 10.00 14.18 21.00
C ASP A 398 11.50 14.48 20.78
N MET A 399 12.06 15.40 21.58
CA MET A 399 13.47 15.80 21.48
C MET A 399 14.39 14.74 22.12
N PRO A 400 15.45 14.27 21.43
CA PRO A 400 16.41 13.33 22.00
C PRO A 400 17.05 13.86 23.29
N GLY A 401 17.11 13.03 24.33
CA GLY A 401 17.76 13.37 25.61
C GLY A 401 16.99 14.33 26.53
N LYS A 402 15.85 14.88 26.11
CA LYS A 402 14.98 15.69 26.99
C LYS A 402 13.83 14.87 27.54
N ARG A 403 13.48 15.07 28.81
CA ARG A 403 12.23 14.51 29.39
C ARG A 403 11.06 14.96 28.53
N LYS A 404 10.12 14.04 28.28
CA LYS A 404 8.88 14.38 27.57
C LYS A 404 8.26 15.63 28.21
N PRO A 405 7.92 16.67 27.42
CA PRO A 405 7.15 17.77 27.96
C PRO A 405 5.88 17.23 28.62
N THR A 406 5.37 17.92 29.63
CA THR A 406 4.14 17.56 30.33
C THR A 406 3.07 17.25 29.29
N ARG A 407 2.35 16.13 29.47
CA ARG A 407 1.36 15.58 28.51
C ARG A 407 0.30 16.60 28.07
N ASP A 408 0.15 17.68 28.84
CA ASP A 408 -0.80 18.79 28.65
C ASP A 408 -0.33 19.86 27.65
N LEU A 409 0.96 19.89 27.25
CA LEU A 409 1.53 20.90 26.33
C LEU A 409 1.75 20.38 24.89
N GLN A 410 1.56 19.09 24.63
CA GLN A 410 1.74 18.51 23.30
C GLN A 410 0.41 18.52 22.57
N VAL A 411 0.26 19.45 21.62
CA VAL A 411 -0.90 19.47 20.73
C VAL A 411 -0.90 18.18 19.90
N SER A 412 -1.99 17.42 20.02
CA SER A 412 -2.14 16.18 19.26
C SER A 412 -2.56 16.49 17.83
N ALA A 413 -2.11 15.66 16.88
CA ALA A 413 -2.53 15.77 15.48
C ALA A 413 -4.04 15.70 15.29
N ASN A 414 -4.74 14.95 16.15
CA ASN A 414 -6.20 14.89 16.14
C ASN A 414 -6.84 16.23 16.50
N LEU A 415 -6.27 16.96 17.47
CA LEU A 415 -6.75 18.28 17.83
C LEU A 415 -6.55 19.28 16.68
N LEU A 416 -5.38 19.27 16.04
CA LEU A 416 -5.14 20.11 14.87
C LEU A 416 -6.11 19.77 13.73
N PHE A 417 -6.32 18.49 13.46
CA PHE A 417 -7.29 18.05 12.44
C PHE A 417 -8.70 18.58 12.74
N GLU A 418 -9.16 18.50 14.00
CA GLU A 418 -10.46 19.02 14.42
C GLU A 418 -10.55 20.55 14.29
N VAL A 419 -9.48 21.27 14.65
CA VAL A 419 -9.41 22.74 14.50
C VAL A 419 -9.50 23.13 13.04
N PHE A 420 -8.68 22.54 12.17
CA PHE A 420 -8.70 22.85 10.74
C PHE A 420 -10.08 22.50 10.16
N THR A 421 -10.61 21.31 10.44
CA THR A 421 -11.92 20.89 9.92
C THR A 421 -13.06 21.82 10.34
N ARG A 422 -12.98 22.41 11.55
CA ARG A 422 -14.05 23.27 12.09
C ARG A 422 -13.90 24.73 11.69
N TYR A 423 -12.69 25.27 11.69
CA TYR A 423 -12.43 26.70 11.55
C TYR A 423 -11.88 27.10 10.18
N ASP A 424 -11.33 26.15 9.42
CA ASP A 424 -10.76 26.37 8.08
C ASP A 424 -10.87 25.08 7.22
N PRO A 425 -12.09 24.64 6.86
CA PRO A 425 -12.33 23.36 6.20
C PRO A 425 -11.75 23.25 4.78
N ASP A 426 -11.45 24.40 4.18
CA ASP A 426 -10.87 24.57 2.84
C ASP A 426 -9.34 24.80 2.91
N ASN A 427 -8.73 24.61 4.09
CA ASN A 427 -7.29 24.74 4.24
C ASN A 427 -6.55 23.78 3.30
N LEU A 428 -5.55 24.29 2.59
CA LEU A 428 -4.85 23.51 1.57
C LEU A 428 -4.08 22.30 2.11
N LEU A 429 -3.71 22.26 3.41
CA LEU A 429 -3.16 21.04 4.03
C LEU A 429 -4.22 19.95 4.24
N LEU A 430 -5.47 20.33 4.53
CA LEU A 430 -6.59 19.38 4.57
C LEU A 430 -6.90 18.86 3.18
N GLU A 431 -6.92 19.74 2.18
CA GLU A 431 -7.14 19.33 0.78
C GLU A 431 -6.05 18.39 0.29
N GLN A 432 -4.78 18.71 0.55
CA GLN A 432 -3.66 17.81 0.26
C GLN A 432 -3.85 16.45 0.94
N SER A 433 -4.24 16.43 2.22
CA SER A 433 -4.50 15.19 2.95
C SER A 433 -5.60 14.36 2.31
N ARG A 434 -6.71 14.99 1.87
CA ARG A 434 -7.80 14.31 1.16
C ARG A 434 -7.33 13.74 -0.17
N ARG A 435 -6.62 14.54 -0.97
CA ARG A 435 -6.07 14.13 -2.27
C ARG A 435 -5.15 12.92 -2.13
N GLU A 436 -4.19 12.96 -1.21
CA GLU A 436 -3.22 11.88 -1.02
C GLU A 436 -3.86 10.57 -0.51
N ILE A 437 -4.98 10.64 0.22
CA ILE A 437 -5.74 9.44 0.58
C ILE A 437 -6.31 8.79 -0.67
N LEU A 438 -6.96 9.59 -1.54
CA LEU A 438 -7.57 9.07 -2.76
C LEU A 438 -6.50 8.53 -3.72
N GLU A 439 -5.39 9.24 -3.89
CA GLU A 439 -4.33 8.89 -4.83
C GLU A 439 -3.47 7.73 -4.34
N HIS A 440 -2.98 7.75 -3.09
CA HIS A 440 -1.97 6.79 -2.62
C HIS A 440 -2.52 5.69 -1.72
N GLN A 441 -3.51 5.97 -0.88
CA GLN A 441 -4.05 4.95 0.03
C GLN A 441 -5.16 4.13 -0.60
N LEU A 442 -6.01 4.78 -1.40
CA LEU A 442 -7.11 4.15 -2.11
C LEU A 442 -6.75 3.78 -3.54
N GLU A 443 -5.68 4.34 -4.13
CA GLU A 443 -5.30 4.08 -5.52
C GLU A 443 -6.46 4.35 -6.49
N LEU A 444 -7.28 5.38 -6.21
CA LEU A 444 -8.58 5.60 -6.86
C LEU A 444 -8.47 5.66 -8.38
N GLY A 445 -7.48 6.37 -8.91
CA GLY A 445 -7.26 6.47 -10.36
C GLY A 445 -6.96 5.11 -11.00
N ARG A 446 -6.15 4.27 -10.33
CA ARG A 446 -5.82 2.92 -10.80
C ARG A 446 -6.97 1.95 -10.62
N LEU A 447 -7.74 2.03 -9.53
CA LEU A 447 -8.99 1.28 -9.35
C LEU A 447 -9.98 1.58 -10.47
N GLN A 448 -10.20 2.86 -10.75
CA GLN A 448 -11.12 3.30 -11.81
C GLN A 448 -10.65 2.80 -13.18
N ALA A 449 -9.38 3.01 -13.54
CA ALA A 449 -8.83 2.52 -14.80
C ALA A 449 -8.95 1.00 -14.95
N THR A 450 -8.72 0.26 -13.85
CA THR A 450 -8.85 -1.21 -13.84
C THR A 450 -10.30 -1.63 -14.04
N LEU A 451 -11.25 -1.03 -13.33
CA LEU A 451 -12.68 -1.33 -13.47
C LEU A 451 -13.19 -0.99 -14.88
N SER A 452 -12.84 0.18 -15.41
CA SER A 452 -13.15 0.56 -16.79
C SER A 452 -12.62 -0.46 -17.78
N SER A 453 -11.35 -0.87 -17.64
CA SER A 453 -10.76 -1.88 -18.52
C SER A 453 -11.46 -3.24 -18.38
N ILE A 454 -11.83 -3.65 -17.16
CA ILE A 454 -12.54 -4.91 -16.92
C ILE A 454 -13.91 -4.94 -17.60
N GLN A 455 -14.63 -3.82 -17.62
CA GLN A 455 -15.96 -3.75 -18.25
C GLN A 455 -15.92 -4.05 -19.76
N GLU A 456 -14.84 -3.67 -20.43
CA GLU A 456 -14.64 -3.86 -21.86
C GLU A 456 -14.11 -5.26 -22.23
N ARG A 457 -13.60 -6.02 -21.26
CA ARG A 457 -13.01 -7.33 -21.49
C ARG A 457 -14.07 -8.44 -21.60
N PRO A 458 -13.85 -9.46 -22.44
CA PRO A 458 -14.55 -10.73 -22.36
C PRO A 458 -14.46 -11.31 -20.94
N PHE A 459 -15.55 -11.91 -20.49
CA PHE A 459 -15.69 -12.41 -19.13
C PHE A 459 -15.79 -13.93 -19.16
N HIS A 460 -14.94 -14.60 -18.37
CA HIS A 460 -14.85 -16.05 -18.34
C HIS A 460 -15.04 -16.53 -16.90
N LEU A 461 -16.27 -16.90 -16.57
CA LEU A 461 -16.61 -17.55 -15.31
C LEU A 461 -16.55 -19.07 -15.46
N ILE A 462 -15.64 -19.71 -14.73
CA ILE A 462 -15.44 -21.15 -14.77
C ILE A 462 -15.70 -21.74 -13.38
N GLU A 463 -16.67 -22.65 -13.28
CA GLU A 463 -16.85 -23.46 -12.09
C GLU A 463 -15.85 -24.63 -12.08
N THR A 464 -15.02 -24.68 -11.04
CA THR A 464 -13.95 -25.67 -10.90
C THR A 464 -14.27 -26.63 -9.76
N ARG A 465 -13.91 -27.91 -9.95
CA ARG A 465 -14.20 -28.97 -8.96
C ARG A 465 -13.30 -28.91 -7.72
N ARG A 466 -12.18 -28.20 -7.79
CA ARG A 466 -11.15 -28.08 -6.76
C ARG A 466 -10.33 -26.81 -7.00
N LEU A 467 -9.60 -26.37 -5.97
CA LEU A 467 -8.69 -25.23 -6.08
C LEU A 467 -7.68 -25.46 -7.21
N THR A 468 -7.65 -24.54 -8.16
CA THR A 468 -6.69 -24.54 -9.26
C THR A 468 -5.29 -24.16 -8.78
N PRO A 469 -4.23 -24.46 -9.55
CA PRO A 469 -2.89 -24.00 -9.19
C PRO A 469 -2.75 -22.50 -8.97
N MET A 470 -3.54 -21.68 -9.67
CA MET A 470 -3.54 -20.22 -9.47
C MET A 470 -4.45 -19.76 -8.32
N ALA A 471 -5.54 -20.49 -8.04
CA ALA A 471 -6.44 -20.19 -6.93
C ALA A 471 -5.82 -20.56 -5.57
N PHE A 472 -5.02 -21.63 -5.52
CA PHE A 472 -4.46 -22.14 -4.28
C PHE A 472 -3.62 -21.11 -3.51
N PRO A 473 -2.67 -20.36 -4.12
CA PRO A 473 -1.94 -19.31 -3.42
C PRO A 473 -2.82 -18.20 -2.85
N LEU A 474 -3.85 -17.76 -3.59
CA LEU A 474 -4.82 -16.77 -3.11
C LEU A 474 -5.58 -17.30 -1.89
N TRP A 475 -6.05 -18.54 -1.96
CA TRP A 475 -6.74 -19.20 -0.86
C TRP A 475 -5.82 -19.43 0.36
N ALA A 476 -4.55 -19.76 0.11
CA ALA A 476 -3.53 -20.06 1.12
C ALA A 476 -3.08 -18.82 1.92
N GLU A 477 -3.12 -17.61 1.33
CA GLU A 477 -2.84 -16.36 2.05
C GLU A 477 -3.73 -16.22 3.30
N ARG A 478 -4.96 -16.75 3.25
CA ARG A 478 -5.86 -16.83 4.39
C ARG A 478 -5.30 -17.65 5.55
N LEU A 479 -4.66 -18.79 5.27
CA LEU A 479 -4.08 -19.66 6.31
C LEU A 479 -2.95 -18.97 7.08
N SER A 480 -2.16 -18.15 6.38
CA SER A 480 -1.08 -17.36 6.99
C SER A 480 -1.59 -16.32 7.99
N ALA A 481 -2.86 -15.91 7.86
CA ALA A 481 -3.50 -15.02 8.83
C ALA A 481 -4.07 -15.76 10.05
N PHE A 482 -4.46 -17.03 9.87
CA PHE A 482 -5.07 -17.86 10.91
C PHE A 482 -4.06 -18.63 11.76
N LEU A 483 -2.86 -18.88 11.26
CA LEU A 483 -1.89 -19.74 11.91
C LEU A 483 -0.57 -19.01 12.13
N PRO A 484 0.15 -19.28 13.24
CA PRO A 484 1.56 -18.92 13.36
C PRO A 484 2.36 -19.42 12.15
N ALA A 485 3.40 -18.69 11.74
CA ALA A 485 4.12 -18.96 10.49
C ALA A 485 4.63 -20.41 10.36
N GLY A 486 5.08 -21.04 11.45
CA GLY A 486 5.53 -22.44 11.44
C GLY A 486 4.41 -23.46 11.24
N ASP A 487 3.22 -23.19 11.80
CA ASP A 487 2.05 -24.07 11.67
C ASP A 487 1.40 -23.92 10.29
N ALA A 488 1.42 -22.69 9.74
CA ALA A 488 0.93 -22.40 8.40
C ALA A 488 1.74 -23.16 7.33
N ALA A 489 3.07 -23.11 7.39
CA ALA A 489 3.95 -23.81 6.46
C ALA A 489 3.75 -25.33 6.50
N THR A 490 3.75 -25.92 7.70
CA THR A 490 3.53 -27.36 7.89
C THR A 490 2.18 -27.82 7.36
N ARG A 491 1.13 -27.00 7.54
CA ARG A 491 -0.22 -27.31 7.04
C ARG A 491 -0.30 -27.17 5.52
N LEU A 492 0.31 -26.14 4.95
CA LEU A 492 0.38 -25.97 3.50
C LEU A 492 1.10 -27.14 2.82
N GLU A 493 2.18 -27.63 3.43
CA GLU A 493 2.95 -28.77 2.93
C GLU A 493 2.10 -30.06 2.89
N ARG A 494 1.32 -30.32 3.96
CA ARG A 494 0.35 -31.43 3.98
C ARG A 494 -0.72 -31.29 2.90
N MET A 495 -1.26 -30.09 2.71
CA MET A 495 -2.30 -29.84 1.70
C MET A 495 -1.76 -29.98 0.27
N LEU A 496 -0.54 -29.53 0.00
CA LEU A 496 0.13 -29.73 -1.29
C LEU A 496 0.32 -31.21 -1.58
N ASN A 497 0.73 -31.99 -0.58
CA ASN A 497 0.86 -33.45 -0.69
C ASN A 497 -0.49 -34.14 -0.95
N GLU A 498 -1.60 -33.63 -0.41
CA GLU A 498 -2.95 -34.13 -0.71
C GLU A 498 -3.41 -33.79 -2.12
N LEU A 499 -3.10 -32.58 -2.63
CA LEU A 499 -3.42 -32.15 -3.99
C LEU A 499 -2.58 -32.87 -5.06
N GLN A 500 -1.37 -33.31 -4.71
CA GLN A 500 -0.48 -34.08 -5.60
C GLN A 500 -0.82 -35.58 -5.66
N LYS A 501 -1.65 -36.09 -4.74
CA LYS A 501 -2.14 -37.48 -4.87
C LYS A 501 -3.06 -37.55 -6.09
N PRO A 502 -2.79 -38.44 -7.07
CA PRO A 502 -3.73 -38.67 -8.16
C PRO A 502 -5.07 -39.07 -7.52
N GLY A 503 -6.13 -38.33 -7.85
CA GLY A 503 -7.46 -38.69 -7.38
C GLY A 503 -7.77 -40.09 -7.86
N SER A 504 -8.11 -40.99 -6.93
CA SER A 504 -8.88 -42.18 -7.26
C SER A 504 -10.19 -41.69 -7.86
N ASP A 505 -10.40 -42.03 -9.14
CA ASP A 505 -11.66 -41.82 -9.87
C ASP A 505 -12.88 -42.34 -9.10
#